data_AF-A0A9E6DIK8-F1
#
_entry.id   AF-A0A9E6DIK8-F1
#
_cell.length_a   1.000
_cell.length_b   1.000
_cell.length_c   1.000
_cell.angle_alpha   90.00
_cell.angle_beta   90.00
_cell.angle_gamma   90.00
#
_symmetry.space_group_name_H-M   'P 1'
#
loop_
_entity.id
_entity.type
_entity.pdbx_description
1 polymer ?
#
loop_
_entity_poly.entity_id
_entity_poly.type
_entity_poly.pdbx_seq_one_letter_code
_entity_poly.pdbx_strand_id
1 'polypeptide(L)' 'MAKAASAPCPICNRALADGSPAPFCSQRCADVDLGRWVTGAYVISAGASSEDDPESSTPNPLDIDTHE' A
#
# COMPACT_ATOMS: atom_id res chain seq x y z
N MET A 1 -24.28 5.64 -2.27
CA MET A 1 -22.85 5.71 -1.90
C MET A 1 -22.77 6.21 -0.48
N ALA A 2 -22.34 5.38 0.47
CA ALA A 2 -22.29 5.78 1.88
C ALA A 2 -21.09 6.71 2.10
N LYS A 3 -21.39 7.94 2.57
CA LYS A 3 -20.37 8.88 3.04
C LYS A 3 -19.80 8.31 4.34
N ALA A 4 -18.52 7.93 4.32
CA ALA A 4 -17.85 7.33 5.46
C ALA A 4 -17.99 8.24 6.68
N ALA A 5 -18.58 7.72 7.76
CA ALA A 5 -18.44 8.32 9.09
C ALA A 5 -16.94 8.46 9.39
N SER A 6 -16.54 9.58 10.00
CA SER A 6 -15.14 9.89 10.30
C SER A 6 -14.49 8.72 11.03
N ALA A 7 -13.73 7.91 10.31
CA ALA A 7 -13.07 6.74 10.87
C ALA A 7 -12.10 7.20 11.98
N PRO A 8 -11.93 6.42 13.06
CA PRO A 8 -10.98 6.78 14.11
C PRO A 8 -9.56 6.83 13.54
N CYS A 9 -8.67 7.55 14.22
CA CYS A 9 -7.27 7.67 13.78
C CYS A 9 -6.62 6.28 13.64
N PRO A 10 -6.07 5.92 12.47
CA PRO A 10 -5.53 4.57 12.23
C PRO A 10 -4.26 4.25 13.03
N ILE A 11 -3.66 5.27 13.67
CA ILE A 11 -2.43 5.14 14.45
C ILE A 11 -2.70 4.91 15.94
N CYS A 12 -3.79 5.48 16.48
CA CYS A 12 -4.04 5.45 17.93
C CYS A 12 -5.51 5.27 18.33
N ASN A 13 -6.43 5.10 17.37
CA ASN A 13 -7.86 4.89 17.54
C ASN A 13 -8.64 5.99 18.29
N ARG A 14 -8.06 7.17 18.47
CA ARG A 14 -8.80 8.34 18.99
C ARG A 14 -9.66 8.98 17.91
N ALA A 15 -10.70 9.69 18.35
CA ALA A 15 -11.49 10.54 17.47
C ALA A 15 -10.62 11.61 16.80
N LEU A 16 -10.96 11.97 15.56
CA LEU A 16 -10.35 13.10 14.88
C LEU A 16 -10.75 14.39 15.60
N ALA A 17 -9.79 15.29 15.76
CA ALA A 17 -10.04 16.63 16.27
C ALA A 17 -10.36 17.59 15.11
N ASP A 18 -11.14 18.63 15.37
CA ASP A 18 -11.41 19.66 14.37
C ASP A 18 -10.10 20.34 13.95
N GLY A 19 -9.90 20.49 12.63
CA GLY A 19 -8.66 21.03 12.07
C GLY A 19 -7.43 20.12 12.19
N SER A 20 -7.57 18.88 12.65
CA SER A 20 -6.50 17.87 12.60
C SER A 20 -6.23 17.42 11.15
N PRO A 21 -5.01 16.92 10.86
CA PRO A 21 -4.67 16.40 9.54
C PRO A 21 -5.36 15.05 9.31
N ALA A 22 -6.65 15.07 8.93
CA ALA A 22 -7.40 13.86 8.60
C ALA A 22 -6.64 13.01 7.56
N PRO A 23 -6.45 11.70 7.79
CA PRO A 23 -7.18 10.82 8.72
C PRO A 23 -6.62 10.70 10.16
N PHE A 24 -5.68 11.56 10.56
CA PHE A 24 -5.00 11.46 11.86
C PHE A 24 -5.54 12.44 12.90
N CYS A 25 -5.51 12.08 14.18
CA CYS A 25 -5.99 12.97 15.25
C CYS A 25 -5.02 14.13 15.56
N SER A 26 -3.77 14.10 15.07
CA SER A 26 -2.75 15.14 15.32
C SER A 26 -1.56 14.99 14.36
N GLN A 27 -0.73 16.05 14.27
CA GLN A 27 0.54 16.04 13.53
C GLN A 27 1.46 14.88 13.97
N ARG A 28 1.56 14.63 15.29
CA ARG A 28 2.36 13.51 15.82
C ARG A 28 1.95 12.15 15.25
N CYS A 29 0.66 11.91 15.02
CA CYS A 29 0.22 10.65 14.43
C CYS A 29 0.52 10.58 12.93
N ALA A 30 0.47 11.69 12.21
CA ALA A 30 0.91 11.75 10.82
C ALA A 30 2.43 11.45 10.70
N ASP A 31 3.25 12.00 11.59
CA ASP A 31 4.70 11.73 11.59
C ASP A 31 5.03 10.26 11.90
N VAL A 32 4.27 9.63 12.80
CA VAL A 32 4.43 8.20 13.11
C VAL A 32 4.08 7.34 11.90
N ASP A 33 2.99 7.68 11.20
CA ASP A 33 2.61 7.00 9.96
C ASP A 33 3.72 7.13 8.91
N LEU A 34 4.21 8.35 8.68
CA LEU A 34 5.34 8.61 7.79
C LEU A 34 6.57 7.79 8.18
N GLY A 35 6.86 7.69 9.49
CA GLY A 35 7.90 6.82 10.04
C GLY A 35 7.76 5.37 9.57
N ARG A 36 6.54 4.81 9.65
CA ARG A 36 6.26 3.43 9.18
C ARG A 36 6.45 3.27 7.67
N TRP A 37 6.11 4.30 6.90
CA TRP A 37 6.36 4.31 5.45
C TRP A 37 7.85 4.28 5.13
N VAL A 38 8.63 5.19 5.73
CA VAL A 38 10.06 5.30 5.42
C VAL A 38 10.87 4.11 5.92
N THR A 39 10.40 3.41 6.96
CA THR A 39 11.04 2.18 7.45
C THR A 39 10.59 0.92 6.70
N GLY A 40 9.66 1.02 5.75
CA GLY A 40 9.11 -0.14 5.06
C GLY A 40 8.30 -1.08 5.96
N ALA A 41 7.68 -0.56 7.02
CA ALA A 41 6.89 -1.37 7.96
C ALA A 41 5.53 -1.79 7.39
N TYR A 42 5.10 -1.18 6.28
CA TYR A 42 3.90 -1.58 5.57
C TYR A 42 4.18 -2.77 4.65
N VAL A 43 3.47 -3.87 4.90
CA VAL A 43 3.56 -5.10 4.13
C VAL A 43 2.31 -5.23 3.26
N ILE A 44 2.50 -5.40 1.96
CA ILE A 44 1.42 -5.82 1.06
C ILE A 44 1.33 -7.33 1.19
N SER A 45 0.22 -7.84 1.73
CA SER A 45 -0.05 -9.27 1.68
C SER A 45 -0.07 -9.72 0.24
N ALA A 46 0.77 -10.70 -0.12
CA ALA A 46 0.50 -11.52 -1.29
C ALA A 46 -0.78 -12.30 -0.96
N GLY A 47 -1.94 -11.70 -1.26
CA GLY A 47 -3.20 -12.43 -1.23
C GLY A 47 -2.98 -13.67 -2.08
N ALA A 48 -3.33 -14.86 -1.55
CA ALA A 48 -3.08 -16.16 -2.16
C ALA A 48 -3.11 -16.02 -3.68
N SER A 49 -1.92 -15.88 -4.27
CA SER A 49 -1.78 -15.98 -5.70
C SER A 49 -2.29 -17.38 -5.94
N SER A 50 -3.45 -17.48 -6.60
CA SER A 50 -3.84 -18.72 -7.24
C SER A 50 -2.57 -19.24 -7.88
N GLU A 51 -2.14 -20.42 -7.44
CA GLU A 51 -0.95 -21.11 -7.92
C GLU A 51 -1.18 -21.42 -9.40
N ASP A 52 -1.08 -20.42 -10.27
CA ASP A 52 -1.13 -20.49 -11.73
C ASP A 52 -0.85 -19.08 -12.30
N ASP A 53 0.42 -18.68 -12.30
CA ASP A 53 0.90 -17.70 -13.29
C ASP A 53 1.98 -18.39 -14.15
N PRO A 54 1.58 -19.16 -15.18
CA PRO A 54 2.51 -19.75 -16.13
C PRO A 54 2.88 -18.76 -17.24
N GLU A 55 3.13 -17.48 -16.95
CA GLU A 55 3.52 -16.52 -18.00
C GLU A 55 4.57 -15.48 -17.55
N SER A 56 5.63 -15.93 -16.90
CA SER A 56 6.95 -15.29 -17.01
C SER A 56 7.79 -16.00 -18.07
N SER A 57 7.28 -15.99 -19.29
CA SER A 57 8.04 -16.37 -20.51
C SER A 57 7.48 -15.57 -21.67
N THR A 58 7.55 -14.24 -21.57
CA THR A 58 7.59 -13.42 -22.78
C THR A 58 8.98 -13.64 -23.38
N PRO A 59 9.11 -14.24 -24.58
CA PRO A 59 10.41 -14.38 -25.23
C PRO A 59 10.98 -12.97 -25.44
N ASN A 60 12.27 -12.79 -25.14
CA ASN A 60 12.94 -11.53 -25.36
C ASN A 60 12.94 -11.27 -26.88
N PRO A 61 12.47 -10.10 -27.37
CA PRO A 61 12.45 -9.80 -28.80
C PRO A 61 13.84 -9.83 -29.49
N LEU A 62 14.91 -10.02 -28.73
CA LEU A 62 16.29 -10.16 -29.20
C LEU A 62 16.70 -11.61 -29.50
N ASP A 63 15.84 -12.60 -29.24
CA ASP A 63 16.11 -14.02 -29.53
C ASP A 63 15.66 -14.43 -30.96
N ILE A 64 15.23 -13.47 -31.80
CA ILE A 64 14.97 -13.68 -33.24
C ILE A 64 16.21 -13.21 -34.00
N ASP A 65 17.26 -14.03 -34.02
CA ASP A 65 18.21 -14.22 -35.13
C ASP A 65 19.32 -15.21 -34.69
N THR A 66 19.91 -15.95 -35.63
CA THR A 66 21.05 -16.90 -35.49
C THR A 66 20.63 -18.33 -35.12
N HIS A 67 20.48 -19.31 -36.05
CA HIS A 67 21.36 -19.65 -37.16
C HIS A 67 20.72 -20.68 -38.16
N GLU A 68 21.07 -20.54 -39.44
CA GLU A 68 20.99 -21.45 -40.62
C GLU A 68 19.70 -22.21 -40.99
#